data_AF-A0A6B2GB15-F1
#
_entry.id   AF-A0A6B2GB15-F1
#
_cell.length_a   1.000
_cell.length_b   1.000
_cell.length_c   1.000
_cell.angle_alpha   90.00
_cell.angle_beta   90.00
_cell.angle_gamma   90.00
#
_symmetry.space_group_name_H-M   'P 1'
#
loop_
_entity.id
_entity.type
_entity.pdbx_description
1 polymer ?
#
loop_
_entity_poly.entity_id
_entity_poly.type
_entity_poly.pdbx_seq_one_letter_code
_entity_poly.pdbx_strand_id
1 'polypeptide(L)'
;LLADLMTYSGDVLGITRYGLTKMKEGASLMLASFEKTSEHLFDAAFHGSQDKLRGVSESIIFGSPIGVGTGMFKILQKPLKPLRQIGQKNFSLFEKCYNAVTCN
;
A
#
# COMPACT_ATOMS: atom_id res chain seq x y z
N LEU A 1 17.44 -7.58 13.86
CA LEU A 1 16.67 -6.82 12.86
C LEU A 1 17.21 -6.98 11.44
N LEU A 2 18.44 -6.54 11.11
CA LEU A 2 19.01 -6.78 9.77
C LEU A 2 19.21 -8.27 9.47
N ALA A 3 19.85 -9.00 10.40
CA ALA A 3 20.03 -10.45 10.29
C ALA A 3 18.68 -11.17 10.11
N ASP A 4 17.70 -10.85 10.97
CA ASP A 4 16.35 -11.43 10.87
C ASP A 4 15.70 -11.18 9.51
N LEU A 5 15.84 -9.98 8.95
CA LEU A 5 15.29 -9.66 7.61
C LEU A 5 15.95 -10.51 6.52
N MET A 6 17.27 -10.73 6.62
CA MET A 6 18.01 -11.56 5.66
C MET A 6 17.73 -13.05 5.79
N THR A 7 17.20 -13.53 6.93
CA THR A 7 17.01 -14.96 7.20
C THR A 7 15.57 -15.40 7.43
N TYR A 8 14.59 -14.48 7.40
CA TYR A 8 13.19 -14.81 7.74
C TYR A 8 12.56 -15.84 6.80
N SER A 9 12.98 -15.88 5.53
CA SER A 9 12.45 -16.82 4.53
C SER A 9 13.00 -18.25 4.66
N GLY A 10 13.89 -18.52 5.62
CA GLY A 10 14.52 -19.83 5.84
C GLY A 10 15.86 -20.02 5.12
N ASP A 11 16.17 -19.18 4.14
CA ASP A 11 17.47 -19.07 3.49
C ASP A 11 18.13 -17.72 3.80
N VAL A 12 19.46 -17.65 3.74
CA VAL A 12 20.19 -16.39 3.85
C VAL A 12 20.13 -15.65 2.51
N LEU A 13 19.24 -14.68 2.41
CA LEU A 13 19.04 -13.85 1.23
C LEU A 13 19.67 -12.46 1.43
N GLY A 14 20.47 -12.03 0.46
CA GLY A 14 21.10 -10.70 0.47
C GLY A 14 20.14 -9.59 0.00
N ILE A 15 20.47 -8.33 0.33
CA ILE A 15 19.77 -7.15 -0.23
C ILE A 15 20.32 -6.87 -1.64
N THR A 16 19.94 -7.70 -2.58
CA THR A 16 20.34 -7.61 -3.99
C THR A 16 19.13 -7.84 -4.89
N ARG A 17 19.25 -7.56 -6.19
CA ARG A 17 18.16 -7.79 -7.18
C ARG A 17 17.60 -9.21 -7.16
N TYR A 18 18.42 -10.21 -6.81
CA TYR A 18 18.00 -11.61 -6.76
C TYR A 18 17.45 -12.02 -5.38
N GLY A 19 17.91 -11.37 -4.32
CA GLY A 19 17.41 -11.65 -2.97
C GLY A 19 16.07 -10.98 -2.70
N LEU A 20 15.90 -9.73 -3.15
CA LEU A 20 14.66 -8.96 -2.95
C LEU A 20 13.46 -9.55 -3.69
N THR A 21 13.67 -10.08 -4.91
CA THR A 21 12.63 -10.75 -5.69
C THR A 21 12.08 -11.98 -4.97
N LYS A 22 12.93 -12.69 -4.21
CA LYS A 22 12.51 -13.84 -3.38
C LYS A 22 11.88 -13.43 -2.05
N MET A 23 12.26 -12.29 -1.48
CA MET A 23 11.73 -11.82 -0.20
C MET A 23 10.32 -11.23 -0.29
N LYS A 24 10.00 -10.57 -1.42
CA LYS A 24 8.74 -9.85 -1.64
C LYS A 24 8.08 -10.27 -2.95
N GLU A 25 7.35 -11.37 -2.87
CA GLU A 25 6.50 -11.84 -3.97
C GLU A 25 5.29 -10.90 -4.15
N GLY A 26 4.99 -10.54 -5.40
CA GLY A 26 3.82 -9.74 -5.76
C GLY A 26 3.99 -8.22 -5.75
N ALA A 27 5.14 -7.68 -5.32
CA ALA A 27 5.43 -6.25 -5.34
C ALA A 27 6.30 -5.84 -6.55
N SER A 28 5.77 -6.02 -7.76
CA SER A 28 6.53 -5.79 -9.00
C SER A 28 6.99 -4.34 -9.15
N LEU A 29 6.19 -3.38 -8.67
CA LEU A 29 6.51 -1.96 -8.77
C LEU A 29 7.68 -1.57 -7.86
N MET A 30 7.75 -2.17 -6.68
CA MET A 30 8.89 -2.00 -5.77
C MET A 30 10.16 -2.60 -6.38
N LEU A 31 10.09 -3.81 -6.94
CA LEU A 31 11.24 -4.49 -7.55
C LEU A 31 11.75 -3.70 -8.77
N ALA A 32 10.84 -3.24 -9.62
CA ALA A 32 11.13 -2.43 -10.79
C ALA A 32 11.83 -1.10 -10.46
N SER A 33 11.57 -0.53 -9.27
CA SER A 33 12.19 0.71 -8.81
C SER A 33 13.61 0.50 -8.26
N PHE A 34 13.94 -0.72 -7.83
CA PHE A 34 15.28 -1.04 -7.36
C PHE A 34 16.22 -1.24 -8.55
N GLU A 35 15.87 -2.15 -9.46
CA GLU A 35 16.59 -2.41 -10.71
C GLU A 35 15.64 -3.07 -11.74
N LYS A 36 16.10 -3.21 -13.00
CA LYS A 36 15.45 -4.08 -14.01
C LYS A 36 13.97 -3.74 -14.27
N THR A 37 13.65 -2.46 -14.36
CA THR A 37 12.27 -1.93 -14.47
C THR A 37 11.47 -2.54 -15.63
N SER A 38 12.06 -2.63 -16.83
CA SER A 38 11.37 -3.17 -18.01
C SER A 38 11.05 -4.65 -17.86
N GLU A 39 12.02 -5.46 -17.42
CA GLU A 39 11.84 -6.90 -17.24
C GLU A 39 10.72 -7.20 -16.24
N HIS A 40 10.71 -6.52 -15.09
CA HIS A 40 9.66 -6.73 -14.07
C HIS A 40 8.26 -6.28 -14.53
N LEU A 41 8.16 -5.17 -15.27
CA LEU A 41 6.87 -4.69 -15.78
C LEU A 41 6.33 -5.57 -16.92
N PHE A 42 7.18 -6.01 -17.84
CA PHE A 42 6.77 -6.92 -18.91
C PHE A 42 6.37 -8.29 -18.37
N ASP A 43 7.12 -8.83 -17.41
CA ASP A 43 6.81 -10.10 -16.78
C ASP A 43 5.50 -10.05 -15.98
N ALA A 44 5.28 -8.94 -15.24
CA ALA A 44 4.02 -8.71 -14.54
C ALA A 44 2.84 -8.53 -15.51
N ALA A 45 3.03 -7.81 -16.62
CA ALA A 45 1.99 -7.63 -17.64
C ALA A 45 1.65 -8.95 -18.36
N PHE A 46 2.67 -9.77 -18.64
CA PHE A 46 2.50 -11.08 -19.27
C PHE A 46 1.73 -12.06 -18.36
N HIS A 47 2.07 -12.08 -17.07
CA HIS A 47 1.40 -12.94 -16.08
C HIS A 47 0.10 -12.35 -15.52
N GLY A 48 -0.23 -11.10 -15.81
CA GLY A 48 -1.39 -10.40 -15.24
C GLY A 48 -1.28 -10.20 -13.72
N SER A 49 -0.06 -10.05 -13.20
CA SER A 49 0.20 -9.90 -11.77
C SER A 49 -0.45 -8.64 -11.21
N GLN A 50 -1.17 -8.77 -10.09
CA GLN A 50 -1.78 -7.64 -9.39
C GLN A 50 -0.93 -7.24 -8.19
N ASP A 51 -0.45 -6.00 -8.20
CA ASP A 51 0.32 -5.43 -7.09
C ASP A 51 -0.63 -4.79 -6.06
N LYS A 52 -0.43 -5.11 -4.78
CA LYS A 52 -1.22 -4.56 -3.68
C LYS A 52 -0.44 -3.41 -3.07
N LEU A 53 -0.97 -2.18 -3.16
CA LEU A 53 -0.29 -0.93 -2.78
C LEU A 53 -0.07 -0.74 -1.25
N ARG A 54 0.57 -1.72 -0.59
CA ARG A 54 0.76 -1.75 0.87
C ARG A 54 2.16 -1.32 1.28
N GLY A 55 3.14 -1.51 0.41
CA GLY A 55 4.51 -1.10 0.59
C GLY A 55 4.70 0.41 0.44
N VAL A 56 5.76 0.91 1.06
CA VAL A 56 6.10 2.34 1.02
C VAL A 56 6.39 2.81 -0.41
N SER A 57 7.18 2.04 -1.18
CA SER A 57 7.63 2.42 -2.53
C SER A 57 6.47 2.57 -3.51
N GLU A 58 5.62 1.55 -3.60
CA GLU A 58 4.42 1.56 -4.45
C GLU A 58 3.40 2.63 -4.03
N SER A 59 3.13 2.83 -2.72
CA SER A 59 2.26 3.92 -2.28
C SER A 59 2.80 5.30 -2.67
N ILE A 60 4.12 5.51 -2.60
CA ILE A 60 4.75 6.78 -3.04
C ILE A 60 4.60 6.98 -4.55
N ILE A 61 4.82 5.94 -5.36
CA ILE A 61 4.72 6.02 -6.82
C ILE A 61 3.29 6.36 -7.26
N PHE A 62 2.28 5.81 -6.59
CA PHE A 62 0.88 6.10 -6.87
C PHE A 62 0.34 7.37 -6.16
N GLY A 63 1.12 7.98 -5.25
CA GLY A 63 0.70 9.17 -4.51
C GLY A 63 -0.38 8.91 -3.44
N SER A 64 -0.51 7.67 -2.95
CA SER A 64 -1.44 7.31 -1.89
C SER A 64 -0.78 7.46 -0.50
N PRO A 65 -1.53 7.82 0.57
CA PRO A 65 -0.97 7.90 1.91
C PRO A 65 -0.40 6.55 2.39
N ILE A 66 0.83 6.59 2.93
CA ILE A 66 1.57 5.40 3.35
C ILE A 66 1.08 4.95 4.74
N GLY A 67 0.87 3.65 4.95
CA GLY A 67 0.40 3.07 6.22
C GLY A 67 1.40 3.04 7.38
N VAL A 68 2.46 3.85 7.37
CA VAL A 68 3.45 3.94 8.46
C VAL A 68 3.56 5.37 8.98
N GLY A 69 3.97 5.52 10.25
CA GLY A 69 4.11 6.83 10.89
C GLY A 69 2.76 7.54 11.02
N THR A 70 2.62 8.72 10.44
CA THR A 70 1.39 9.55 10.51
C THR A 70 0.22 8.94 9.77
N GLY A 71 0.45 8.16 8.71
CA GLY A 71 -0.60 7.45 7.98
C GLY A 71 -1.04 6.13 8.63
N MET A 72 -0.43 5.73 9.75
CA MET A 72 -0.79 4.50 10.47
C MET A 72 -2.16 4.58 11.14
N PHE A 73 -2.63 5.79 11.49
CA PHE A 73 -3.94 5.99 12.10
C PHE A 73 -4.72 7.10 11.39
N LYS A 74 -6.05 6.94 11.35
CA LYS A 74 -6.95 7.98 10.84
C LYS A 74 -7.53 8.76 12.01
N ILE A 75 -7.53 10.08 11.89
CA ILE A 75 -8.18 10.96 12.86
C ILE A 75 -9.66 10.99 12.53
N LEU A 76 -10.48 10.50 13.45
CA LEU A 76 -11.94 10.58 13.35
C LEU A 76 -12.42 11.75 14.20
N GLN A 77 -12.98 12.76 13.55
CA GLN A 77 -13.66 13.84 14.26
C GLN A 77 -15.07 13.37 14.64
N LYS A 78 -15.39 13.37 15.94
CA LYS A 78 -16.76 13.16 16.39
C LYS A 78 -17.60 14.34 15.92
N PRO A 79 -18.64 14.15 15.07
CA PRO A 79 -19.53 15.25 14.74
C PRO A 79 -20.22 15.69 16.03
N LEU A 80 -20.21 17.00 16.31
CA LEU A 80 -21.01 17.58 17.38
C LEU A 80 -22.45 17.14 17.14
N LYS A 81 -23.01 16.34 18.05
CA LYS A 81 -24.42 15.94 17.96
C LYS A 81 -25.27 17.22 17.99
N PRO A 82 -25.99 17.59 16.93
CA PRO A 82 -27.00 18.62 17.06
C PRO A 82 -28.07 18.07 18.01
N LEU A 83 -28.38 18.83 19.07
CA LEU A 83 -29.49 18.54 19.98
C LEU A 83 -30.83 18.79 19.26
N ARG A 84 -31.16 18.01 18.22
CA ARG A 84 -32.50 17.82 17.66
C ARG A 84 -32.50 16.74 16.58
N GLN A 85 -33.10 15.59 16.87
CA GLN A 85 -33.50 14.62 15.86
C GLN A 85 -34.74 15.16 15.12
N ILE A 86 -34.60 15.68 13.91
CA ILE A 86 -35.70 15.71 12.93
C ILE A 86 -35.10 15.60 11.52
N GLY A 87 -35.41 14.50 10.82
CA GLY A 87 -35.54 14.46 9.36
C GLY A 87 -34.25 14.48 8.51
N GLN A 88 -34.06 13.39 7.75
CA GLN A 88 -33.37 13.30 6.45
C GLN A 88 -32.28 14.35 6.16
N LYS A 89 -30.99 13.99 6.18
CA LYS A 89 -30.03 14.56 5.21
C LYS A 89 -29.00 13.53 4.76
N ASN A 90 -28.96 13.38 3.43
CA ASN A 90 -28.07 12.55 2.65
C ASN A 90 -26.65 12.50 3.21
N PHE A 91 -26.19 11.27 3.49
CA PHE A 91 -24.81 10.95 3.83
C PHE A 91 -23.89 11.64 2.83
N SER A 92 -23.08 12.59 3.34
CA SER A 92 -22.36 13.55 2.52
C SER A 92 -21.54 12.85 1.43
N LEU A 93 -21.59 13.37 0.20
CA LEU A 93 -20.76 12.91 -0.92
C LEU A 93 -19.27 12.85 -0.54
N PHE A 94 -18.85 13.69 0.41
CA PHE A 94 -17.51 13.78 0.92
C PHE A 94 -17.05 12.50 1.65
N GLU A 95 -17.92 11.92 2.48
CA GLU A 95 -17.62 10.67 3.22
C GLU A 95 -17.64 9.45 2.29
N LYS A 96 -18.46 9.50 1.22
CA LYS A 96 -18.41 8.51 0.13
C LYS A 96 -17.10 8.59 -0.66
N CYS A 97 -16.63 9.78 -1.01
CA CYS A 97 -15.34 9.95 -1.69
C CYS A 97 -14.16 9.54 -0.79
N TYR A 98 -14.19 9.87 0.51
CA TYR A 98 -13.11 9.51 1.43
C TYR A 98 -13.02 8.00 1.68
N ASN A 99 -14.16 7.31 1.82
CA ASN A 99 -14.18 5.85 1.94
C ASN A 99 -13.85 5.16 0.60
N ALA A 100 -14.21 5.73 -0.54
CA ALA A 100 -13.84 5.19 -1.86
C ALA A 100 -12.33 5.26 -2.13
N VAL A 101 -11.63 6.27 -1.59
CA VAL A 101 -10.17 6.41 -1.71
C VAL A 101 -9.42 5.50 -0.73
N THR A 102 -10.06 5.06 0.36
CA THR A 102 -9.40 4.26 1.40
C THR A 102 -9.80 2.78 1.44
N CYS A 103 -10.79 2.38 0.62
CA CYS A 103 -11.18 0.99 0.38
C CYS A 103 -10.74 0.56 -1.03
N ASN A 104 -9.43 0.54 -1.29
CA ASN A 104 -8.79 -0.26 -2.34
C ASN A 104 -7.39 -0.66 -1.84
#